data_AF-A0A9P6QLC7-F1
#
_entry.id   AF-A0A9P6QLC7-F1
#
_cell.length_a   1.000
_cell.length_b   1.000
_cell.length_c   1.000
_cell.angle_alpha   90.00
_cell.angle_beta   90.00
_cell.angle_gamma   90.00
#
_symmetry.space_group_name_H-M   'P 1'
#
loop_
_entity.id
_entity.type
_entity.pdbx_description
1 polymer ?
#
loop_
_entity_poly.entity_id
_entity_poly.type
_entity_poly.pdbx_seq_one_letter_code
_entity_poly.pdbx_strand_id
1 'polypeptide(L)'
;MAYSHICNRSPWVNGPHRMCSIIPPHLLQRIVDSEHAPRQARDSAARTLAHTYVLRADRNAAAIAGSHLSSQQSHNIVPPHMLQRIIDSEQSTPEAKDHARSTLMHTERLRTARVSGGRLYREIFDAEYSHELPGLRILKEGQPAIQDSSADSVYDYFKNTFDLYYQVFNRNSLDDHGLTLKGSIHYGKGYNNAYWDGKQMVFGDGDGEIFTSFTKDLDVIAHELTHGVT
;
A
#
# COMPACT_ATOMS: atom_id res chain seq x y z
N MET A 1 -10.97 -4.93 -18.00
CA MET A 1 -11.48 -5.13 -16.64
C MET A 1 -10.90 -6.41 -16.08
N ALA A 2 -9.84 -6.36 -15.26
CA ALA A 2 -9.38 -7.46 -14.38
C ALA A 2 -8.05 -7.10 -13.70
N TYR A 3 -8.08 -6.38 -12.57
CA TYR A 3 -6.90 -6.25 -11.67
C TYR A 3 -7.29 -6.06 -10.18
N SER A 4 -8.51 -6.42 -9.78
CA SER A 4 -8.97 -6.25 -8.38
C SER A 4 -9.08 -7.55 -7.58
N HIS A 5 -8.49 -8.66 -8.03
CA HIS A 5 -8.70 -9.98 -7.41
C HIS A 5 -7.50 -10.59 -6.68
N ILE A 6 -6.43 -9.81 -6.43
CA ILE A 6 -5.23 -10.33 -5.75
C ILE A 6 -5.48 -10.65 -4.25
N CYS A 7 -6.51 -10.06 -3.62
CA CYS A 7 -6.75 -10.20 -2.18
C CYS A 7 -8.05 -10.91 -1.76
N ASN A 8 -8.76 -11.68 -2.61
CA ASN A 8 -9.95 -12.38 -2.10
C ASN A 8 -10.30 -13.71 -2.79
N ARG A 9 -10.07 -14.82 -2.07
CA ARG A 9 -11.04 -15.88 -1.71
C ARG A 9 -10.31 -17.20 -1.41
N SER A 10 -10.00 -17.46 -0.14
CA SER A 10 -9.99 -18.84 0.36
C SER A 10 -11.43 -19.23 0.70
N PRO A 11 -11.92 -20.46 0.39
CA PRO A 11 -13.30 -20.87 0.66
C PRO A 11 -13.62 -21.10 2.14
N TRP A 12 -12.64 -20.88 3.01
CA TRP A 12 -12.73 -21.10 4.45
C TRP A 12 -12.26 -19.80 5.10
N VAL A 13 -13.01 -19.32 6.09
CA VAL A 13 -12.85 -18.09 6.88
C VAL A 13 -13.61 -16.86 6.35
N ASN A 14 -14.76 -16.58 6.99
CA ASN A 14 -15.48 -15.30 6.95
C ASN A 14 -14.98 -14.43 8.12
N GLY A 15 -14.23 -13.37 7.83
CA GLY A 15 -13.77 -12.35 8.79
C GLY A 15 -13.07 -11.18 8.08
N PRO A 16 -12.92 -9.99 8.71
CA PRO A 16 -12.27 -8.84 8.09
C PRO A 16 -10.75 -9.07 8.05
N HIS A 17 -10.28 -9.71 6.97
CA HIS A 17 -8.86 -10.00 6.73
C HIS A 17 -8.20 -8.85 5.99
N ARG A 18 -7.20 -8.17 6.58
CA ARG A 18 -6.41 -7.18 5.82
C ARG A 18 -4.93 -7.15 6.23
N MET A 19 -4.25 -8.29 6.21
CA MET A 19 -2.84 -8.25 5.83
C MET A 19 -2.79 -8.41 4.32
N CYS A 20 -2.52 -7.32 3.62
CA CYS A 20 -2.26 -7.32 2.20
C CYS A 20 -0.76 -7.41 2.01
N SER A 21 -0.34 -8.38 1.22
CA SER A 21 1.05 -8.67 0.92
C SER A 21 1.16 -8.74 -0.59
N ILE A 22 2.13 -8.04 -1.17
CA ILE A 22 2.23 -7.90 -2.62
C ILE A 22 2.45 -9.26 -3.31
N ILE A 23 3.20 -10.17 -2.69
CA ILE A 23 3.38 -11.54 -3.18
C ILE A 23 2.37 -12.47 -2.50
N PRO A 24 1.42 -13.06 -3.25
CA PRO A 24 0.48 -14.03 -2.71
C PRO A 24 1.17 -15.35 -2.28
N PRO A 25 0.69 -16.02 -1.21
CA PRO A 25 1.28 -17.26 -0.72
C PRO A 25 1.39 -18.37 -1.78
N HIS A 26 0.43 -18.45 -2.69
CA HIS A 26 0.45 -19.47 -3.74
C HIS A 26 1.59 -19.26 -4.75
N LEU A 27 2.05 -18.03 -4.98
CA LEU A 27 3.23 -17.78 -5.82
C LEU A 27 4.51 -18.21 -5.10
N LEU A 28 4.63 -17.91 -3.80
CA LEU A 28 5.75 -18.40 -2.98
C LEU A 28 5.78 -19.93 -2.95
N GLN A 29 4.63 -20.58 -2.77
CA GLN A 29 4.52 -22.04 -2.80
C GLN A 29 4.99 -22.62 -4.15
N ARG A 30 4.62 -22.00 -5.28
CA ARG A 30 5.10 -22.44 -6.60
C ARG A 30 6.61 -22.30 -6.77
N ILE A 31 7.23 -21.31 -6.14
CA ILE A 31 8.70 -21.19 -6.13
C ILE A 31 9.31 -22.32 -5.32
N VAL A 32 8.78 -22.57 -4.12
CA VAL A 32 9.22 -23.68 -3.24
C VAL A 32 9.16 -25.03 -3.95
N ASP A 33 8.08 -25.29 -4.69
CA ASP A 33 7.87 -26.57 -5.37
C ASP A 33 8.60 -26.69 -6.73
N SER A 34 9.20 -25.61 -7.23
CA SER A 34 9.82 -25.61 -8.55
C SER A 34 11.18 -26.29 -8.55
N GLU A 35 11.33 -27.37 -9.31
CA GLU A 35 12.62 -28.04 -9.51
C GLU A 35 13.65 -27.14 -10.23
N HIS A 36 13.17 -26.19 -11.03
CA HIS A 36 13.99 -25.27 -11.83
C HIS A 36 14.45 -24.03 -11.06
N ALA A 37 13.83 -23.71 -9.91
CA ALA A 37 14.22 -22.56 -9.12
C ALA A 37 15.56 -22.84 -8.39
N PRO A 38 16.48 -21.85 -8.32
CA PRO A 38 17.68 -21.98 -7.52
C PRO A 38 17.35 -22.35 -6.07
N ARG A 39 18.19 -23.21 -5.45
CA ARG A 39 17.97 -23.66 -4.06
C ARG A 39 17.80 -22.47 -3.10
N GLN A 40 18.63 -21.44 -3.25
CA GLN A 40 18.55 -20.23 -2.44
C GLN A 40 17.19 -19.53 -2.57
N ALA A 41 16.64 -19.43 -3.79
CA ALA A 41 15.34 -18.81 -4.02
C ALA A 41 14.20 -19.64 -3.41
N ARG A 42 14.27 -20.98 -3.48
CA ARG A 42 13.34 -21.87 -2.79
C ARG A 42 13.37 -21.69 -1.28
N ASP A 43 14.57 -21.64 -0.71
CA ASP A 43 14.76 -21.49 0.74
C ASP A 43 14.24 -20.12 1.22
N SER A 44 14.49 -19.05 0.46
CA SER A 44 13.96 -17.70 0.73
C SER A 44 12.44 -17.65 0.63
N ALA A 45 11.86 -18.21 -0.43
CA ALA A 45 10.41 -18.30 -0.59
C ALA A 45 9.74 -19.10 0.53
N ALA A 46 10.35 -20.21 0.97
CA ALA A 46 9.85 -21.00 2.10
C ALA A 46 9.86 -20.20 3.41
N ARG A 47 10.95 -19.46 3.70
CA ARG A 47 11.02 -18.59 4.89
C ARG A 47 9.96 -17.48 4.85
N THR A 48 9.83 -16.78 3.72
CA THR A 48 8.83 -15.73 3.54
C THR A 48 7.41 -16.28 3.67
N LEU A 49 7.14 -17.46 3.10
CA LEU A 49 5.83 -18.11 3.18
C LEU A 49 5.46 -18.47 4.62
N ALA A 50 6.38 -19.14 5.35
CA ALA A 50 6.18 -19.48 6.75
C ALA A 50 5.93 -18.23 7.60
N HIS A 51 6.73 -17.18 7.39
CA HIS A 51 6.59 -15.92 8.10
C HIS A 51 5.25 -15.21 7.79
N THR A 52 4.83 -15.21 6.53
CA THR A 52 3.53 -14.65 6.10
C THR A 52 2.36 -15.34 6.80
N TYR A 53 2.43 -16.66 7.02
CA TYR A 53 1.39 -17.38 7.76
C TYR A 53 1.32 -16.98 9.24
N VAL A 54 2.47 -16.79 9.91
CA VAL A 54 2.52 -16.32 11.31
C VAL A 54 1.88 -14.94 11.43
N LEU A 55 2.28 -13.98 10.60
CA LEU A 55 1.73 -12.62 10.64
C LEU A 55 0.22 -12.59 10.39
N ARG A 56 -0.29 -13.44 9.50
CA ARG A 56 -1.74 -13.55 9.24
C ARG A 56 -2.49 -14.15 10.42
N ALA A 57 -1.89 -15.12 11.12
CA ALA A 57 -2.47 -15.72 12.31
C ALA A 57 -2.56 -14.70 13.45
N ASP A 58 -1.49 -13.96 13.73
CA ASP A 58 -1.43 -12.95 14.79
C ASP A 58 -2.47 -11.84 14.57
N ARG A 59 -2.64 -11.40 13.32
CA ARG A 59 -3.62 -10.36 12.99
C ARG A 59 -5.06 -10.85 13.06
N ASN A 60 -5.33 -12.11 12.69
CA ASN A 60 -6.65 -12.70 12.89
C ASN A 60 -7.01 -12.73 14.39
N ALA A 61 -6.04 -13.01 15.27
CA ALA A 61 -6.25 -12.95 16.72
C ALA A 61 -6.54 -11.51 17.21
N ALA A 62 -5.80 -10.52 16.71
CA ALA A 62 -5.99 -9.11 17.08
C ALA A 62 -7.32 -8.51 16.55
N ALA A 63 -7.76 -8.89 15.35
CA ALA A 63 -9.00 -8.39 14.74
C ALA A 63 -10.27 -8.87 15.49
N ILE A 64 -10.23 -10.05 16.10
CA ILE A 64 -11.34 -10.58 16.92
C ILE A 64 -11.52 -9.75 18.22
N ALA A 65 -10.48 -9.06 18.68
CA ALA A 65 -10.50 -8.29 19.92
C ALA A 65 -10.98 -6.83 19.76
N GLY A 66 -11.07 -6.29 18.54
CA GLY A 66 -11.32 -4.87 18.29
C GLY A 66 -12.43 -4.60 17.28
N SER A 67 -13.68 -4.58 17.72
CA SER A 67 -14.79 -4.07 16.91
C SER A 67 -15.34 -2.78 17.53
N HIS A 68 -15.10 -1.61 16.92
CA HIS A 68 -16.06 -0.49 16.94
C HIS A 68 -15.72 0.64 15.94
N LEU A 69 -16.79 1.11 15.29
CA LEU A 69 -17.01 2.39 14.58
C LEU A 69 -16.43 2.56 13.17
N SER A 70 -17.15 2.01 12.18
CA SER A 70 -17.11 2.50 10.79
C SER A 70 -17.93 3.78 10.71
N SER A 71 -17.28 4.92 10.42
CA SER A 71 -17.98 6.05 9.81
C SER A 71 -18.08 5.78 8.32
N GLN A 72 -19.28 5.88 7.76
CA GLN A 72 -19.49 5.81 6.32
C GLN A 72 -18.85 7.04 5.66
N GLN A 73 -17.55 6.98 5.36
CA GLN A 73 -16.91 7.95 4.47
C GLN A 73 -17.24 7.55 3.03
N SER A 74 -17.92 8.44 2.30
CA SER A 74 -18.14 8.31 0.87
C SER A 74 -16.81 8.54 0.14
N HIS A 75 -16.14 7.47 -0.27
CA HIS A 75 -14.92 7.53 -1.06
C HIS A 75 -15.27 7.55 -2.55
N ASN A 76 -14.99 8.66 -3.23
CA ASN A 76 -15.15 8.78 -4.67
C ASN A 76 -13.86 8.30 -5.35
N ILE A 77 -13.94 7.18 -6.08
CA ILE A 77 -12.79 6.55 -6.73
C ILE A 77 -12.39 7.30 -8.02
N VAL A 78 -13.32 8.03 -8.65
CA VAL A 78 -13.07 8.70 -9.93
C VAL A 78 -12.51 10.11 -9.71
N PRO A 79 -11.28 10.40 -10.16
CA PRO A 79 -10.71 11.74 -10.06
C PRO A 79 -11.53 12.81 -10.78
N PRO A 80 -11.66 14.03 -10.24
CA PRO A 80 -12.38 15.14 -10.88
C PRO A 80 -11.88 15.49 -12.28
N HIS A 81 -10.57 15.41 -12.52
CA HIS A 81 -10.01 15.66 -13.85
C HIS A 81 -10.38 14.56 -14.87
N MET A 82 -10.62 13.32 -14.42
CA MET A 82 -11.13 12.26 -15.28
C MET A 82 -12.59 12.51 -15.66
N LEU A 83 -13.40 13.00 -14.71
CA LEU A 83 -14.76 13.47 -14.99
C LEU A 83 -14.74 14.64 -15.97
N GLN A 84 -13.81 15.58 -15.80
CA GLN A 84 -13.63 16.71 -16.73
C GLN A 84 -13.26 16.24 -18.14
N ARG A 85 -12.36 15.27 -18.27
CA ARG A 85 -12.04 14.67 -19.58
C ARG A 85 -13.23 13.95 -20.23
N ILE A 86 -14.10 13.31 -19.44
CA ILE A 86 -15.33 12.71 -19.95
C ILE A 86 -16.28 13.80 -20.48
N ILE A 87 -16.39 14.93 -19.77
CA ILE A 87 -17.20 16.08 -20.17
C ILE A 87 -16.69 16.69 -21.48
N ASP A 88 -15.38 16.88 -21.58
CA ASP A 88 -14.73 17.59 -22.70
C ASP A 88 -14.52 16.72 -23.93
N SER A 89 -14.51 15.39 -23.80
CA SER A 89 -14.31 14.46 -24.91
C SER A 89 -15.48 14.48 -25.90
N GLU A 90 -15.18 14.63 -27.19
CA GLU A 90 -16.15 14.49 -28.29
C GLU A 90 -16.66 13.06 -28.46
N GLN A 91 -15.91 12.07 -27.96
CA GLN A 91 -16.23 10.64 -28.05
C GLN A 91 -17.21 10.17 -26.97
N SER A 92 -17.47 11.00 -25.96
CA SER A 92 -18.40 10.67 -24.86
C SER A 92 -19.85 10.95 -25.23
N THR A 93 -20.77 10.06 -24.84
CA THR A 93 -22.21 10.28 -25.05
C THR A 93 -22.75 11.43 -24.17
N PRO A 94 -23.86 12.08 -24.56
CA PRO A 94 -24.49 13.12 -23.74
C PRO A 94 -24.79 12.67 -22.30
N GLU A 95 -25.28 11.43 -22.14
CA GLU A 95 -25.59 10.85 -20.83
C GLU A 95 -24.34 10.66 -19.96
N ALA A 96 -23.23 10.19 -20.56
CA ALA A 96 -21.96 10.05 -19.85
C ALA A 96 -21.42 11.41 -19.39
N LYS A 97 -21.59 12.47 -20.19
CA LYS A 97 -21.24 13.84 -19.82
C LYS A 97 -22.11 14.36 -18.67
N ASP A 98 -23.40 14.06 -18.67
CA ASP A 98 -24.32 14.48 -17.60
C ASP A 98 -24.06 13.76 -16.28
N HIS A 99 -23.78 12.45 -16.32
CA HIS A 99 -23.33 11.71 -15.14
C HIS A 99 -21.99 12.23 -14.61
N ALA A 100 -21.05 12.55 -15.49
CA ALA A 100 -19.77 13.13 -15.11
C ALA A 100 -19.95 14.51 -14.45
N ARG A 101 -20.80 15.39 -15.00
CA ARG A 101 -21.14 16.68 -14.39
C ARG A 101 -21.80 16.54 -13.03
N SER A 102 -22.77 15.63 -12.90
CA SER A 102 -23.47 15.38 -11.64
C SER A 102 -22.51 14.87 -10.55
N THR A 103 -21.65 13.92 -10.92
CA THR A 103 -20.59 13.38 -10.05
C THR A 103 -19.59 14.47 -9.68
N LEU A 104 -19.15 15.28 -10.64
CA LEU A 104 -18.20 16.38 -10.43
C LEU A 104 -18.79 17.40 -9.44
N MET A 105 -20.02 17.86 -9.66
CA MET A 105 -20.73 18.77 -8.74
C MET A 105 -20.90 18.19 -7.34
N HIS A 106 -21.20 16.89 -7.23
CA HIS A 106 -21.31 16.21 -5.94
C HIS A 106 -19.95 16.15 -5.24
N THR A 107 -18.88 15.80 -5.97
CA THR A 107 -17.51 15.76 -5.43
C THR A 107 -16.99 17.13 -5.04
N GLU A 108 -17.25 18.19 -5.82
CA GLU A 108 -16.83 19.56 -5.52
C GLU A 108 -17.43 20.07 -4.22
N ARG A 109 -18.73 19.80 -3.97
CA ARG A 109 -19.37 20.14 -2.69
C ARG A 109 -18.70 19.46 -1.48
N LEU A 110 -18.21 18.23 -1.65
CA LEU A 110 -17.48 17.51 -0.62
C LEU A 110 -16.02 18.01 -0.47
N ARG A 111 -15.42 18.57 -1.52
CA ARG A 111 -14.04 19.09 -1.53
C ARG A 111 -13.94 20.49 -0.93
N THR A 112 -14.89 21.38 -1.25
CA THR A 112 -14.89 22.76 -0.72
C THR A 112 -15.04 22.84 0.80
N ALA A 113 -15.58 21.79 1.44
CA ALA A 113 -15.69 21.70 2.90
C ALA A 113 -14.40 21.25 3.60
N ARG A 114 -13.37 20.77 2.86
CA ARG A 114 -12.21 20.05 3.40
C ARG A 114 -10.87 20.77 3.29
N VAL A 115 -10.86 22.07 2.97
CA VAL A 115 -9.60 22.82 2.78
C VAL A 115 -8.96 23.16 4.13
N SER A 116 -8.30 22.17 4.73
CA SER A 116 -7.24 22.36 5.72
C SER A 116 -5.91 21.94 5.10
N GLY A 117 -4.89 22.79 5.18
CA GLY A 117 -3.58 22.59 4.53
C GLY A 117 -2.91 21.28 4.94
N GLY A 118 -3.07 20.24 4.12
CA GLY A 118 -2.49 18.93 4.35
C GLY A 118 -0.98 19.01 4.32
N ARG A 119 -0.33 18.47 5.35
CA ARG A 119 1.12 18.45 5.48
C ARG A 119 1.60 17.02 5.55
N LEU A 120 2.52 16.67 4.65
CA LEU A 120 3.17 15.37 4.64
C LEU A 120 4.12 15.23 5.84
N TYR A 121 4.02 14.10 6.53
CA TYR A 121 5.00 13.65 7.51
C TYR A 121 5.42 12.22 7.16
N ARG A 122 6.73 11.98 7.13
CA ARG A 122 7.33 10.68 6.82
C ARG A 122 8.33 10.27 7.90
N GLU A 123 8.39 8.97 8.19
CA GLU A 123 9.44 8.34 8.99
C GLU A 123 9.89 7.04 8.33
N ILE A 124 11.20 6.89 8.11
CA ILE A 124 11.82 5.67 7.56
C ILE A 124 12.67 5.02 8.65
N PHE A 125 12.55 3.70 8.74
CA PHE A 125 13.25 2.87 9.71
C PHE A 125 14.02 1.76 9.01
N ASP A 126 15.15 1.36 9.59
CA ASP A 126 15.94 0.21 9.18
C ASP A 126 15.69 -0.94 10.17
N ALA A 127 15.22 -2.09 9.66
CA ALA A 127 15.01 -3.28 10.47
C ALA A 127 16.31 -4.10 10.67
N GLU A 128 17.43 -3.69 10.05
CA GLU A 128 18.76 -4.31 10.16
C GLU A 128 18.74 -5.82 9.86
N TYR A 129 17.94 -6.23 8.87
CA TYR A 129 17.69 -7.63 8.48
C TYR A 129 17.05 -8.50 9.59
N SER A 130 16.57 -7.88 10.66
CA SER A 130 15.74 -8.53 11.67
C SER A 130 14.26 -8.56 11.24
N HIS A 131 13.42 -9.19 12.06
CA HIS A 131 11.97 -9.15 11.92
C HIS A 131 11.30 -8.23 12.96
N GLU A 132 12.09 -7.43 13.70
CA GLU A 132 11.59 -6.50 14.71
C GLU A 132 11.17 -5.17 14.06
N LEU A 133 9.97 -4.69 14.41
CA LEU A 133 9.38 -3.48 13.87
C LEU A 133 9.17 -2.41 14.95
N PRO A 134 9.32 -1.11 14.63
CA PRO A 134 9.64 -0.57 13.30
C PRO A 134 11.14 -0.65 12.95
N GLY A 135 12.02 -0.96 13.90
CA GLY A 135 13.47 -0.90 13.73
C GLY A 135 14.07 0.45 14.13
N LEU A 136 15.28 0.75 13.66
CA LEU A 136 16.00 2.00 13.94
C LEU A 136 15.51 3.12 13.02
N ARG A 137 15.05 4.25 13.58
CA ARG A 137 14.63 5.39 12.75
C ARG A 137 15.84 6.08 12.12
N ILE A 138 15.94 6.02 10.79
CA ILE A 138 17.07 6.52 10.00
C ILE A 138 16.77 7.83 9.27
N LEU A 139 15.49 8.09 8.94
CA LEU A 139 15.08 9.31 8.24
C LEU A 139 13.71 9.81 8.75
N LYS A 140 13.53 11.12 8.78
CA LYS A 140 12.23 11.78 9.03
C LYS A 140 12.03 12.96 8.08
N GLU A 141 10.78 13.42 8.00
CA GLU A 141 10.38 14.58 7.17
C GLU A 141 11.36 15.76 7.29
N GLY A 142 11.79 16.26 6.13
CA GLY A 142 12.67 17.43 6.00
C GLY A 142 14.16 17.16 6.22
N GLN A 143 14.57 15.92 6.53
CA GLN A 143 15.98 15.57 6.59
C GLN A 143 16.57 15.31 5.19
N PRO A 144 17.88 15.54 5.01
CA PRO A 144 18.57 15.20 3.76
C PRO A 144 18.63 13.68 3.55
N ALA A 145 18.77 13.28 2.28
CA ALA A 145 19.01 11.89 1.89
C ALA A 145 20.25 11.32 2.60
N ILE A 146 20.19 10.04 2.96
CA ILE A 146 21.25 9.35 3.73
C ILE A 146 22.06 8.37 2.88
N GLN A 147 21.92 8.42 1.54
CA GLN A 147 22.62 7.57 0.57
C GLN A 147 22.30 6.08 0.68
N ASP A 148 21.16 5.75 1.28
CA ASP A 148 20.56 4.43 1.20
C ASP A 148 19.50 4.45 0.11
N SER A 149 19.71 3.68 -0.97
CA SER A 149 18.79 3.69 -2.11
C SER A 149 17.37 3.23 -1.76
N SER A 150 17.22 2.32 -0.78
CA SER A 150 15.92 1.86 -0.31
C SER A 150 15.22 2.95 0.50
N ALA A 151 15.94 3.62 1.40
CA ALA A 151 15.39 4.73 2.17
C ALA A 151 14.97 5.90 1.28
N ASP A 152 15.83 6.29 0.33
CA ASP A 152 15.59 7.39 -0.59
C ASP A 152 14.37 7.09 -1.48
N SER A 153 14.26 5.87 -2.02
CA SER A 153 13.11 5.44 -2.83
C SER A 153 11.80 5.48 -2.04
N VAL A 154 11.76 4.88 -0.83
CA VAL A 154 10.55 4.89 0.01
C VAL A 154 10.16 6.32 0.39
N TYR A 155 11.14 7.15 0.73
CA TYR A 155 10.90 8.55 1.06
C TYR A 155 10.22 9.29 -0.09
N ASP A 156 10.75 9.18 -1.31
CA ASP A 156 10.20 9.83 -2.50
C ASP A 156 8.83 9.26 -2.90
N TYR A 157 8.66 7.95 -2.84
CA TYR A 157 7.40 7.29 -3.23
C TYR A 157 6.26 7.53 -2.23
N PHE A 158 6.57 7.72 -0.95
CA PHE A 158 5.61 8.23 0.04
C PHE A 158 5.12 9.62 -0.33
N LYS A 159 6.01 10.50 -0.79
CA LYS A 159 5.62 11.84 -1.26
C LYS A 159 4.74 11.76 -2.49
N ASN A 160 5.11 10.97 -3.49
CA ASN A 160 4.31 10.82 -4.72
C ASN A 160 2.90 10.31 -4.42
N THR A 161 2.79 9.32 -3.52
CA THR A 161 1.49 8.77 -3.11
C THR A 161 0.67 9.81 -2.34
N PHE A 162 1.29 10.54 -1.41
CA PHE A 162 0.63 11.63 -0.69
C PHE A 162 0.16 12.73 -1.64
N ASP A 163 1.00 13.16 -2.58
CA ASP A 163 0.67 14.21 -3.55
C ASP A 163 -0.50 13.80 -4.43
N LEU A 164 -0.59 12.53 -4.85
CA LEU A 164 -1.77 12.01 -5.54
C LEU A 164 -3.03 12.19 -4.68
N TYR A 165 -3.02 11.69 -3.44
CA TYR A 165 -4.16 11.81 -2.52
C TYR A 165 -4.55 13.27 -2.25
N TYR A 166 -3.57 14.13 -2.01
CA TYR A 166 -3.79 15.52 -1.66
C TYR A 166 -4.24 16.34 -2.88
N GLN A 167 -3.49 16.32 -3.98
CA GLN A 167 -3.75 17.18 -5.13
C GLN A 167 -4.96 16.71 -5.95
N VAL A 168 -5.10 15.38 -6.13
CA VAL A 168 -6.14 14.82 -6.98
C VAL A 168 -7.43 14.57 -6.19
N PHE A 169 -7.32 14.01 -4.99
CA PHE A 169 -8.50 13.62 -4.20
C PHE A 169 -8.85 14.59 -3.07
N ASN A 170 -8.02 15.61 -2.82
CA ASN A 170 -8.17 16.51 -1.67
C ASN A 170 -8.31 15.75 -0.34
N ARG A 171 -7.52 14.67 -0.21
CA ARG A 171 -7.45 13.82 0.97
C ARG A 171 -6.13 14.06 1.69
N ASN A 172 -6.19 14.36 2.99
CA ASN A 172 -4.98 14.60 3.78
C ASN A 172 -4.41 13.28 4.34
N SER A 173 -3.47 12.66 3.62
CA SER A 173 -2.88 11.35 3.95
C SER A 173 -3.89 10.18 3.93
N LEU A 174 -3.50 9.01 4.42
CA LEU A 174 -4.29 7.78 4.32
C LEU A 174 -5.58 7.84 5.14
N ASP A 175 -5.62 8.61 6.22
CA ASP A 175 -6.73 8.70 7.17
C ASP A 175 -7.60 9.97 7.02
N ASP A 176 -7.30 10.85 6.06
CA ASP A 176 -7.89 12.19 5.90
C ASP A 176 -7.52 13.18 7.04
N HIS A 177 -6.60 12.83 7.93
CA HIS A 177 -6.21 13.63 9.10
C HIS A 177 -4.69 13.85 9.20
N GLY A 178 -3.94 13.54 8.16
CA GLY A 178 -2.50 13.79 8.11
C GLY A 178 -1.65 12.71 8.79
N LEU A 179 -2.10 11.45 8.76
CA LEU A 179 -1.31 10.30 9.23
C LEU A 179 0.15 10.37 8.73
N THR A 180 1.09 10.20 9.66
CA THR A 180 2.51 10.03 9.32
C THR A 180 2.71 8.74 8.53
N LEU A 181 3.28 8.84 7.33
CA LEU A 181 3.63 7.66 6.53
C LEU A 181 4.92 7.05 7.07
N LYS A 182 4.83 5.83 7.57
CA LYS A 182 5.96 5.09 8.16
C LYS A 182 6.35 3.91 7.27
N GLY A 183 7.65 3.67 7.13
CA GLY A 183 8.18 2.55 6.35
C GLY A 183 9.42 1.93 7.01
N SER A 184 9.42 0.61 7.17
CA SER A 184 10.59 -0.17 7.60
C SER A 184 11.22 -0.88 6.40
N ILE A 185 12.49 -0.60 6.12
CA ILE A 185 13.30 -1.24 5.07
C ILE A 185 14.21 -2.31 5.66
N HIS A 186 14.83 -3.12 4.78
CA HIS A 186 15.73 -4.22 5.16
C HIS A 186 15.07 -5.22 6.13
N TYR A 187 13.78 -5.49 5.93
CA TYR A 187 13.04 -6.42 6.75
C TYR A 187 13.37 -7.86 6.39
N GLY A 188 14.05 -8.58 7.29
CA GLY A 188 14.44 -9.97 7.10
C GLY A 188 15.43 -10.21 5.96
N LYS A 189 16.30 -11.21 6.10
CA LYS A 189 17.25 -11.57 5.05
C LYS A 189 16.61 -12.38 3.92
N GLY A 190 16.66 -11.85 2.70
CA GLY A 190 16.08 -12.51 1.53
C GLY A 190 14.56 -12.55 1.56
N TYR A 191 13.92 -11.54 2.20
CA TYR A 191 12.48 -11.52 2.36
C TYR A 191 11.79 -11.14 1.06
N ASN A 192 11.04 -12.08 0.49
CA ASN A 192 10.41 -11.97 -0.82
C ASN A 192 9.01 -11.36 -0.74
N ASN A 193 8.84 -10.26 0.01
CA ASN A 193 7.55 -9.57 0.11
C ASN A 193 7.66 -8.11 0.60
N ALA A 194 6.55 -7.40 0.46
CA ALA A 194 6.25 -6.14 1.13
C ALA A 194 4.78 -6.13 1.56
N TYR A 195 4.44 -5.39 2.62
CA TYR A 195 3.08 -5.36 3.15
C TYR A 195 2.78 -4.11 4.00
N TRP A 196 1.49 -3.80 4.14
CA TRP A 196 0.97 -2.86 5.14
C TRP A 196 0.48 -3.59 6.39
N ASP A 197 1.05 -3.26 7.55
CA ASP A 197 0.72 -3.92 8.83
C ASP A 197 -0.49 -3.30 9.56
N GLY A 198 -1.08 -2.23 9.02
CA GLY A 198 -2.13 -1.44 9.67
C GLY A 198 -1.65 -0.11 10.24
N LYS A 199 -0.34 0.07 10.40
CA LYS A 199 0.32 1.24 10.98
C LYS A 199 1.49 1.75 10.14
N GLN A 200 2.21 0.86 9.45
CA GLN A 200 3.36 1.18 8.61
C GLN A 200 3.50 0.21 7.44
N MET A 201 4.28 0.64 6.45
CA MET A 201 4.78 -0.21 5.38
C MET A 201 6.01 -0.99 5.83
N VAL A 202 6.16 -2.22 5.36
CA VAL A 202 7.32 -3.08 5.63
C VAL A 202 7.84 -3.65 4.32
N PHE A 203 9.14 -3.52 4.07
CA PHE A 203 9.78 -3.86 2.81
C PHE A 203 10.93 -4.85 3.00
N GLY A 204 10.86 -5.98 2.30
CA GLY A 204 12.00 -6.86 2.10
C GLY A 204 12.87 -6.43 0.91
N ASP A 205 14.10 -6.92 0.90
CA ASP A 205 15.05 -6.66 -0.19
C ASP A 205 14.98 -7.68 -1.35
N GLY A 206 14.11 -8.70 -1.22
CA GLY A 206 14.11 -9.84 -2.13
C GLY A 206 15.34 -10.73 -1.95
N ASP A 207 15.39 -11.83 -2.69
CA ASP A 207 16.46 -12.83 -2.61
C ASP A 207 17.61 -12.60 -3.59
N GLY A 208 17.48 -11.62 -4.49
CA GLY A 208 18.47 -11.31 -5.52
C GLY A 208 18.49 -12.29 -6.69
N GLU A 209 17.63 -13.30 -6.67
CA GLU A 209 17.54 -14.38 -7.67
C GLU A 209 16.25 -14.25 -8.48
N ILE A 210 15.11 -14.24 -7.78
CA ILE A 210 13.78 -14.10 -8.36
C ILE A 210 13.24 -12.69 -8.10
N PHE A 211 13.43 -12.18 -6.89
CA PHE A 211 12.93 -10.87 -6.49
C PHE A 211 14.08 -9.92 -6.16
N THR A 212 13.97 -8.70 -6.67
CA THR A 212 14.78 -7.57 -6.21
C THR A 212 14.06 -6.81 -5.10
N SER A 213 14.70 -5.78 -4.54
CA SER A 213 14.12 -4.97 -3.47
C SER A 213 12.74 -4.41 -3.84
N PHE A 214 11.80 -4.55 -2.90
CA PHE A 214 10.41 -4.10 -3.04
C PHE A 214 10.24 -2.59 -2.83
N THR A 215 11.33 -1.87 -2.57
CA THR A 215 11.35 -0.40 -2.48
C THR A 215 11.48 0.28 -3.85
N LYS A 216 11.80 -0.48 -4.90
CA LYS A 216 12.10 0.05 -6.25
C LYS A 216 10.88 0.39 -7.09
N ASP A 217 9.70 -0.08 -6.69
CA ASP A 217 8.48 0.12 -7.48
C ASP A 217 7.49 1.04 -6.75
N LEU A 218 7.24 2.20 -7.37
CA LEU A 218 6.23 3.15 -6.91
C LEU A 218 4.84 2.51 -6.91
N ASP A 219 4.52 1.65 -7.88
CA ASP A 219 3.18 1.07 -7.98
C ASP A 219 2.90 0.12 -6.81
N VAL A 220 3.88 -0.66 -6.38
CA VAL A 220 3.83 -1.54 -5.21
C VAL A 220 3.60 -0.70 -3.96
N ILE A 221 4.37 0.37 -3.76
CA ILE A 221 4.22 1.24 -2.59
C ILE A 221 2.86 1.93 -2.57
N ALA A 222 2.41 2.46 -3.70
CA ALA A 222 1.11 3.11 -3.81
C ALA A 222 -0.05 2.13 -3.63
N HIS A 223 0.07 0.89 -4.14
CA HIS A 223 -0.89 -0.19 -3.95
C HIS A 223 -1.06 -0.50 -2.47
N GLU A 224 0.05 -0.74 -1.77
CA GLU A 224 0.02 -1.14 -0.37
C GLU A 224 -0.43 0.00 0.56
N LEU A 225 0.02 1.24 0.33
CA LEU A 225 -0.47 2.41 1.05
C LEU A 225 -1.98 2.60 0.88
N THR A 226 -2.53 2.26 -0.28
CA THR A 226 -3.98 2.36 -0.55
C THR A 226 -4.79 1.41 0.33
N HIS A 227 -4.22 0.31 0.83
CA HIS A 227 -4.88 -0.51 1.85
C HIS A 227 -5.11 0.23 3.17
N GLY A 228 -4.28 1.22 3.50
CA GLY A 228 -4.49 2.09 4.67
C GLY A 228 -5.67 3.07 4.51
N VAL A 229 -6.21 3.24 3.30
CA VAL A 229 -7.39 4.08 3.05
C VAL A 229 -8.70 3.30 3.27
N THR A 230 -8.68 1.98 3.07
CA THR A 230 -9.88 1.11 2.95
C THR A 230 -10.14 0.23 4.16
#